data_AF-A0A517QQR6-F1
#
_entry.id   AF-A0A517QQR6-F1
#
_cell.length_a   1.000
_cell.length_b   1.000
_cell.length_c   1.000
_cell.angle_alpha   90.00
_cell.angle_beta   90.00
_cell.angle_gamma   90.00
#
_symmetry.space_group_name_H-M   'P 1'
#
loop_
_entity.id
_entity.type
_entity.pdbx_description
1 polymer ?
#
loop_
_entity_poly.entity_id
_entity_poly.type
_entity_poly.pdbx_seq_one_letter_code
_entity_poly.pdbx_strand_id
1 'polypeptide(L)'
;MKTFQDNAGRTWTVAVNVDGIRRVRSLLNVNLLDVLDDGCKLLAQLHDDPVLLVDVLYCLCKPEADAQQISDEQFGKSMSGDALLNAASALLESLSDFFPQARQRAAMKELVAKTSQVVDRLLDHAETTLKEFDPESVAQSAIASFGNSPDSSASTPDS
;
A
#
# COMPACT_ATOMS: atom_id res chain seq x y z
N MET A 1 -15.63 -14.07 -2.53
CA MET A 1 -16.09 -12.66 -2.69
C MET A 1 -15.98 -11.99 -1.34
N LYS A 2 -15.51 -10.76 -1.32
CA LYS A 2 -15.31 -9.98 -0.10
C LYS A 2 -15.79 -8.56 -0.33
N THR A 3 -16.13 -7.86 0.73
CA THR A 3 -16.66 -6.50 0.64
C THR A 3 -15.83 -5.53 1.45
N PHE A 4 -15.80 -4.28 1.02
CA PHE A 4 -15.27 -3.17 1.79
C PHE A 4 -16.17 -1.95 1.60
N GLN A 5 -16.04 -0.94 2.46
CA GLN A 5 -16.72 0.33 2.33
C GLN A 5 -15.70 1.43 1.97
N ASP A 6 -16.05 2.30 1.03
CA ASP A 6 -15.22 3.45 0.67
C ASP A 6 -15.56 4.70 1.51
N ASN A 7 -14.79 5.79 1.33
CA ASN A 7 -15.02 7.02 2.09
C ASN A 7 -16.26 7.82 1.65
N ALA A 8 -16.95 7.40 0.59
CA ALA A 8 -18.25 7.93 0.20
C ALA A 8 -19.41 7.11 0.81
N GLY A 9 -19.11 6.10 1.62
CA GLY A 9 -20.09 5.23 2.27
C GLY A 9 -20.64 4.12 1.37
N ARG A 10 -20.09 3.94 0.16
CA ARG A 10 -20.50 2.90 -0.78
C ARG A 10 -19.84 1.57 -0.38
N THR A 11 -20.61 0.50 -0.43
CA THR A 11 -20.09 -0.85 -0.23
C THR A 11 -19.79 -1.45 -1.59
N TRP A 12 -18.60 -2.01 -1.74
CA TRP A 12 -18.13 -2.62 -2.98
C TRP A 12 -17.90 -4.11 -2.80
N THR A 13 -18.26 -4.90 -3.80
CA THR A 13 -17.98 -6.34 -3.82
C THR A 13 -16.75 -6.66 -4.66
N VAL A 14 -15.67 -7.07 -3.99
CA VAL A 14 -14.48 -7.60 -4.64
C VAL A 14 -14.70 -9.08 -4.98
N ALA A 15 -14.86 -9.33 -6.28
CA ALA A 15 -15.06 -10.66 -6.83
C ALA A 15 -13.91 -11.05 -7.77
N VAL A 16 -12.91 -11.77 -7.24
CA VAL A 16 -11.89 -12.41 -8.08
C VAL A 16 -12.50 -13.67 -8.69
N ASN A 17 -12.93 -13.57 -9.95
CA ASN A 17 -13.41 -14.67 -10.77
C ASN A 17 -12.75 -14.60 -12.16
N VAL A 18 -13.05 -15.56 -13.04
CA VAL A 18 -12.44 -15.62 -14.38
C VAL A 18 -12.70 -14.37 -15.22
N ASP A 19 -13.88 -13.77 -15.09
CA ASP A 19 -14.24 -12.54 -15.81
C ASP A 19 -13.49 -11.31 -15.25
N GLY A 20 -13.42 -11.18 -13.92
CA GLY A 20 -12.64 -10.13 -13.26
C GLY A 20 -11.15 -10.22 -13.59
N ILE A 21 -10.56 -11.42 -13.54
CA ILE A 21 -9.15 -11.64 -13.93
C ILE A 21 -8.92 -11.26 -15.40
N ARG A 22 -9.84 -11.66 -16.29
CA ARG A 22 -9.76 -11.28 -17.70
C ARG A 22 -9.78 -9.76 -17.87
N ARG A 23 -10.66 -9.06 -17.15
CA ARG A 23 -10.79 -7.61 -17.23
C ARG A 23 -9.53 -6.90 -16.75
N VAL A 24 -9.01 -7.27 -15.58
CA VAL A 24 -7.75 -6.74 -15.03
C VAL A 24 -6.61 -6.94 -16.04
N ARG A 25 -6.51 -8.14 -16.63
CA ARG A 25 -5.51 -8.44 -17.65
C ARG A 25 -5.67 -7.59 -18.90
N SER A 26 -6.91 -7.41 -19.38
CA SER A 26 -7.16 -6.65 -20.62
C SER A 26 -6.97 -5.15 -20.46
N LEU A 27 -7.29 -4.58 -19.29
CA LEU A 27 -7.28 -3.14 -19.08
C LEU A 27 -5.94 -2.65 -18.52
N LEU A 28 -5.30 -3.44 -17.65
CA LEU A 28 -4.11 -3.02 -16.92
C LEU A 28 -2.84 -3.80 -17.30
N ASN A 29 -2.96 -4.82 -18.16
CA ASN A 29 -1.87 -5.74 -18.46
C ASN A 29 -1.27 -6.43 -17.21
N VAL A 30 -2.10 -6.65 -16.19
CA VAL A 30 -1.75 -7.33 -14.94
C VAL A 30 -2.38 -8.71 -14.88
N ASN A 31 -1.63 -9.73 -14.48
CA ASN A 31 -2.16 -11.07 -14.22
C ASN A 31 -2.19 -11.37 -12.72
N LEU A 32 -3.38 -11.30 -12.11
CA LEU A 32 -3.55 -11.56 -10.66
C LEU A 32 -3.10 -12.94 -10.19
N LEU A 33 -2.97 -13.90 -11.11
CA LEU A 33 -2.56 -15.27 -10.77
C LEU A 33 -1.04 -15.42 -10.61
N ASP A 34 -0.25 -14.44 -11.07
CA ASP A 34 1.21 -14.47 -10.95
C ASP A 34 1.68 -14.33 -9.49
N VAL A 35 0.78 -13.94 -8.58
CA VAL A 35 1.00 -13.71 -7.15
C VAL A 35 1.75 -14.83 -6.41
N LEU A 36 1.62 -16.08 -6.87
CA LEU A 36 2.29 -17.26 -6.30
C LEU A 36 3.49 -17.72 -7.13
N ASP A 37 3.55 -17.37 -8.40
CA ASP A 37 4.51 -17.89 -9.37
C ASP A 37 5.72 -16.94 -9.52
N ASP A 38 5.56 -15.66 -9.21
CA ASP A 38 6.57 -14.60 -9.40
C ASP A 38 7.39 -14.28 -8.13
N GLY A 39 7.24 -15.08 -7.08
CA GLY A 39 7.89 -14.81 -5.80
C GLY A 39 7.28 -13.65 -5.02
N CYS A 40 5.96 -13.44 -5.12
CA CYS A 40 5.20 -12.36 -4.48
C CYS A 40 5.51 -10.96 -5.03
N LYS A 41 6.07 -10.86 -6.24
CA LYS A 41 6.44 -9.59 -6.85
C LYS A 41 5.20 -8.74 -7.14
N LEU A 42 4.11 -9.34 -7.64
CA LEU A 42 2.85 -8.63 -7.83
C LEU A 42 2.31 -8.05 -6.52
N LEU A 43 2.45 -8.77 -5.39
CA LEU A 43 2.04 -8.24 -4.08
C LEU A 43 2.87 -7.02 -3.68
N ALA A 44 4.18 -7.07 -3.89
CA ALA A 44 5.06 -5.93 -3.65
C ALA A 44 4.67 -4.73 -4.53
N GLN A 45 4.39 -4.96 -5.82
CA GLN A 45 3.94 -3.90 -6.73
C GLN A 45 2.62 -3.26 -6.30
N LEU A 46 1.63 -4.05 -5.90
CA LEU A 46 0.34 -3.53 -5.40
C LEU A 46 0.48 -2.80 -4.06
N HIS A 47 1.49 -3.14 -3.27
CA HIS A 47 1.80 -2.45 -2.02
C HIS A 47 2.48 -1.10 -2.27
N ASP A 48 3.50 -1.08 -3.13
CA ASP A 48 4.31 0.10 -3.43
C ASP A 48 3.58 1.11 -4.31
N ASP A 49 2.62 0.64 -5.12
CA ASP A 49 1.81 1.46 -6.02
C ASP A 49 0.32 1.42 -5.62
N PRO A 50 -0.14 2.34 -4.75
CA PRO A 50 -1.54 2.42 -4.36
C PRO A 50 -2.45 2.82 -5.52
N VAL A 51 -1.95 3.46 -6.58
CA VAL A 51 -2.75 3.79 -7.78
C VAL A 51 -3.07 2.50 -8.52
N LEU A 52 -2.06 1.66 -8.77
CA LEU A 52 -2.25 0.35 -9.39
C LEU A 52 -3.23 -0.53 -8.59
N LEU A 53 -3.12 -0.52 -7.25
CA LEU A 53 -4.05 -1.23 -6.38
C LEU A 53 -5.50 -0.76 -6.60
N VAL A 54 -5.72 0.56 -6.63
CA VAL A 54 -7.05 1.15 -6.85
C VAL A 54 -7.56 0.82 -8.26
N ASP A 55 -6.72 0.85 -9.28
CA ASP A 55 -7.10 0.51 -10.66
C ASP A 55 -7.52 -0.96 -10.78
N VAL A 56 -6.79 -1.86 -10.12
CA VAL A 56 -7.15 -3.29 -10.05
C VAL A 56 -8.49 -3.47 -9.34
N LEU A 57 -8.69 -2.79 -8.21
CA LEU A 57 -9.96 -2.83 -7.46
C LEU A 57 -11.12 -2.29 -8.29
N TYR A 58 -10.93 -1.18 -9.01
CA TYR A 58 -11.92 -0.62 -9.91
C TYR A 58 -12.28 -1.61 -11.03
N CYS A 59 -11.28 -2.27 -11.64
CA CYS A 59 -11.53 -3.31 -12.65
C CYS A 59 -12.35 -4.47 -12.09
N LEU A 60 -12.09 -4.91 -10.86
CA LEU A 60 -12.88 -5.97 -10.22
C LEU A 60 -14.30 -5.53 -9.88
N CYS A 61 -14.48 -4.28 -9.44
CA CYS A 61 -15.76 -3.70 -9.10
C CYS A 61 -16.50 -3.10 -10.30
N LYS A 62 -15.89 -3.11 -11.50
CA LYS A 62 -16.39 -2.38 -12.67
C LYS A 62 -17.86 -2.65 -13.02
N PRO A 63 -18.39 -3.88 -12.97
CA PRO A 63 -19.81 -4.11 -13.23
C PRO A 63 -20.74 -3.39 -12.26
N GLU A 64 -20.34 -3.33 -10.98
CA GLU A 64 -21.06 -2.60 -9.94
C GLU A 64 -20.90 -1.08 -10.11
N ALA A 65 -19.69 -0.62 -10.46
CA ALA A 65 -19.43 0.79 -10.74
C ALA A 65 -20.22 1.28 -11.96
N ASP A 66 -20.29 0.49 -13.02
CA ASP A 66 -21.06 0.79 -14.23
C ASP A 66 -22.57 0.88 -13.90
N ALA A 67 -23.09 -0.03 -13.07
CA ALA A 67 -24.48 0.00 -12.63
C ALA A 67 -24.81 1.22 -11.76
N GLN A 68 -23.85 1.69 -10.96
CA GLN A 68 -23.98 2.88 -10.12
C GLN A 68 -23.54 4.17 -10.83
N GLN A 69 -23.12 4.10 -12.10
CA GLN A 69 -22.59 5.20 -12.89
C GLN A 69 -21.39 5.91 -12.23
N ILE A 70 -20.51 5.14 -11.60
CA ILE A 70 -19.30 5.63 -10.93
C ILE A 70 -18.10 5.49 -11.86
N SER A 71 -17.44 6.61 -12.16
CA SER A 71 -16.19 6.60 -12.92
C SER A 71 -15.01 6.08 -12.08
N ASP A 72 -13.91 5.73 -12.74
CA ASP A 72 -12.65 5.39 -12.10
C ASP A 72 -12.12 6.54 -11.22
N GLU A 73 -12.23 7.80 -11.67
CA GLU A 73 -11.78 8.92 -10.84
C GLU A 73 -12.66 9.13 -9.61
N GLN A 74 -13.98 8.92 -9.72
CA GLN A 74 -14.91 8.98 -8.59
C GLN A 74 -14.72 7.82 -7.61
N PHE A 75 -14.36 6.65 -8.12
CA PHE A 75 -13.96 5.51 -7.30
C PHE A 75 -12.65 5.84 -6.56
N GLY A 76 -11.59 6.18 -7.28
CA GLY A 76 -10.27 6.49 -6.71
C GLY A 76 -10.29 7.63 -5.71
N LYS A 77 -11.07 8.69 -5.94
CA LYS A 77 -11.24 9.80 -4.98
C LYS A 77 -11.77 9.37 -3.61
N SER A 78 -12.49 8.24 -3.55
CA SER A 78 -13.02 7.69 -2.29
C SER A 78 -12.09 6.68 -1.60
N MET A 79 -10.94 6.38 -2.21
CA MET A 79 -9.99 5.38 -1.74
C MET A 79 -8.82 6.04 -1.01
N SER A 80 -8.94 6.21 0.30
CA SER A 80 -7.84 6.73 1.14
C SER A 80 -7.93 6.22 2.57
N GLY A 81 -6.77 6.13 3.24
CA GLY A 81 -6.70 5.65 4.63
C GLY A 81 -7.29 4.25 4.79
N ASP A 82 -8.17 4.08 5.77
CA ASP A 82 -8.77 2.79 6.11
C ASP A 82 -9.52 2.15 4.95
N ALA A 83 -10.16 2.93 4.07
CA ALA A 83 -10.84 2.40 2.89
C ALA A 83 -9.85 1.65 1.96
N LEU A 84 -8.64 2.17 1.79
CA LEU A 84 -7.61 1.53 0.97
C LEU A 84 -7.12 0.23 1.62
N LEU A 85 -6.88 0.25 2.94
CA LEU A 85 -6.46 -0.93 3.69
C LEU A 85 -7.52 -2.05 3.68
N ASN A 86 -8.79 -1.68 3.89
CA ASN A 86 -9.91 -2.61 3.86
C ASN A 86 -10.10 -3.20 2.45
N ALA A 87 -9.92 -2.40 1.40
CA ALA A 87 -10.01 -2.87 0.03
C ALA A 87 -8.86 -3.81 -0.36
N ALA A 88 -7.62 -3.50 0.06
CA ALA A 88 -6.47 -4.40 -0.10
C ALA A 88 -6.73 -5.75 0.58
N SER A 89 -7.25 -5.73 1.79
CA SER A 89 -7.60 -6.95 2.55
C SER A 89 -8.67 -7.77 1.82
N ALA A 90 -9.75 -7.11 1.35
CA ALA A 90 -10.80 -7.75 0.57
C ALA A 90 -10.28 -8.37 -0.74
N LEU A 91 -9.34 -7.72 -1.43
CA LEU A 91 -8.68 -8.24 -2.62
C LEU A 91 -7.89 -9.51 -2.31
N LEU A 92 -7.02 -9.48 -1.31
CA LEU A 92 -6.16 -10.61 -0.93
C LEU A 92 -6.97 -11.82 -0.48
N GLU A 93 -8.02 -11.59 0.30
CA GLU A 93 -8.94 -12.65 0.73
C GLU A 93 -9.73 -13.22 -0.45
N SER A 94 -10.27 -12.39 -1.35
CA SER A 94 -10.98 -12.90 -2.52
C SER A 94 -10.04 -13.62 -3.50
N LEU A 95 -8.79 -13.20 -3.62
CA LEU A 95 -7.77 -13.87 -4.42
C LEU A 95 -7.40 -15.23 -3.82
N SER A 96 -7.27 -15.30 -2.49
CA SER A 96 -7.08 -16.56 -1.77
C SER A 96 -8.24 -17.52 -2.04
N ASP A 97 -9.48 -17.04 -2.03
CA ASP A 97 -10.67 -17.88 -2.27
C ASP A 97 -10.78 -18.38 -3.73
N PHE A 98 -10.10 -17.75 -4.69
CA PHE A 98 -10.12 -18.15 -6.10
C PHE A 98 -9.35 -19.46 -6.35
N PHE A 99 -8.29 -19.75 -5.58
CA PHE A 99 -7.47 -20.93 -5.79
C PHE A 99 -8.22 -22.22 -5.41
N PRO A 100 -8.37 -23.21 -6.31
CA PRO A 100 -9.14 -24.42 -6.02
C PRO A 100 -8.43 -25.34 -5.00
N GLN A 101 -7.10 -25.32 -4.97
CA GLN A 101 -6.31 -26.20 -4.11
C GLN A 101 -6.26 -25.66 -2.68
N ALA A 102 -6.66 -26.47 -1.69
CA ALA A 102 -6.60 -26.09 -0.27
C ALA A 102 -5.20 -25.63 0.18
N ARG A 103 -4.14 -26.25 -0.36
CA ARG A 103 -2.75 -25.87 -0.06
C ARG A 103 -2.40 -24.46 -0.54
N GLN A 104 -2.82 -24.08 -1.75
CA GLN A 104 -2.59 -22.75 -2.29
C GLN A 104 -3.34 -21.69 -1.48
N ARG A 105 -4.61 -21.96 -1.11
CA ARG A 105 -5.40 -21.08 -0.24
C ARG A 105 -4.74 -20.87 1.12
N ALA A 106 -4.24 -21.96 1.74
CA ALA A 106 -3.55 -21.89 3.02
C ALA A 106 -2.23 -21.10 2.91
N ALA A 107 -1.45 -21.32 1.85
CA ALA A 107 -0.21 -20.59 1.61
C ALA A 107 -0.46 -19.07 1.44
N MET A 108 -1.47 -18.68 0.66
CA MET A 108 -1.85 -17.28 0.51
C MET A 108 -2.30 -16.64 1.82
N LYS A 109 -3.15 -17.34 2.59
CA LYS A 109 -3.61 -16.83 3.90
C LYS A 109 -2.45 -16.65 4.88
N GLU A 110 -1.53 -17.61 4.93
CA GLU A 110 -0.33 -17.53 5.77
C GLU A 110 0.57 -16.37 5.33
N LEU A 111 0.78 -16.20 4.01
CA LEU A 111 1.57 -15.09 3.47
C LEU A 111 1.00 -13.73 3.88
N VAL A 112 -0.31 -13.52 3.69
CA VAL A 112 -1.00 -12.28 4.09
C VAL A 112 -0.82 -12.03 5.59
N ALA A 113 -1.07 -13.05 6.42
CA ALA A 113 -0.94 -12.93 7.87
C ALA A 113 0.49 -12.58 8.31
N LYS A 114 1.50 -13.18 7.66
CA LYS A 114 2.92 -12.90 7.96
C LYS A 114 3.32 -11.49 7.54
N THR A 115 2.88 -11.03 6.38
CA THR A 115 3.16 -9.67 5.91
C THR A 115 2.57 -8.63 6.86
N SER A 116 1.32 -8.79 7.30
CA SER A 116 0.71 -7.89 8.29
C SER A 116 1.50 -7.87 9.60
N GLN A 117 1.89 -9.04 10.12
CA GLN A 117 2.71 -9.13 11.35
C GLN A 117 4.08 -8.44 11.22
N VAL A 118 4.68 -8.44 10.02
CA VAL A 118 5.94 -7.73 9.77
C VAL A 118 5.72 -6.22 9.80
N VAL A 119 4.67 -5.73 9.13
CA VAL A 119 4.32 -4.31 9.12
C VAL A 119 4.04 -3.80 10.53
N ASP A 120 3.22 -4.51 11.31
CA ASP A 120 2.90 -4.14 12.69
C ASP A 120 4.17 -3.99 13.55
N ARG A 121 5.08 -4.98 13.48
CA ARG A 121 6.34 -4.92 14.23
C ARG A 121 7.27 -3.78 13.80
N LEU A 122 7.28 -3.42 12.52
CA LEU A 122 8.08 -2.29 12.03
C LEU A 122 7.51 -0.97 12.55
N LEU A 123 6.19 -0.83 12.61
CA LEU A 123 5.53 0.34 13.18
C LEU A 123 5.78 0.42 14.69
N ASP A 124 5.64 -0.68 15.44
CA ASP A 124 5.95 -0.74 16.88
C ASP A 124 7.40 -0.28 17.17
N HIS A 125 8.34 -0.73 16.33
CA HIS A 125 9.74 -0.34 16.43
C HIS A 125 9.93 1.16 16.15
N ALA A 126 9.35 1.67 15.07
CA ALA A 126 9.41 3.09 14.73
C ALA A 126 8.79 3.98 15.82
N GLU A 127 7.66 3.59 16.40
CA GLU A 127 7.04 4.28 17.52
C GLU A 127 7.94 4.32 18.75
N THR A 128 8.62 3.22 19.05
CA THR A 128 9.57 3.15 20.18
C THR A 128 10.75 4.10 19.95
N THR A 129 11.32 4.08 18.74
CA THR A 129 12.40 5.01 18.36
C THR A 129 11.95 6.46 18.43
N LEU A 130 10.72 6.79 18.02
CA LEU A 130 10.17 8.15 18.13
C LEU A 130 9.96 8.59 19.59
N LYS A 131 9.62 7.67 20.51
CA LYS A 131 9.50 7.98 21.94
C LYS A 131 10.85 8.23 22.60
N GLU A 132 11.90 7.56 22.12
CA GLU A 132 13.28 7.77 22.57
C GLU A 132 13.94 9.01 21.96
N PHE A 133 13.34 9.56 20.90
CA PHE A 133 13.83 10.75 20.22
C PHE A 133 13.63 12.00 21.10
N ASP A 134 14.72 12.55 21.64
CA ASP A 134 14.72 13.83 22.36
C ASP A 134 14.92 15.00 21.37
N PRO A 135 13.87 15.80 21.07
CA PRO A 135 13.97 16.91 20.13
C PRO A 135 14.94 17.99 20.60
N GLU A 136 15.13 18.18 21.92
CA GLU A 136 15.99 19.24 22.46
C GLU A 136 17.47 18.92 22.25
N SER A 137 17.89 17.67 22.48
CA SER A 137 19.26 17.20 22.20
C SER A 137 19.62 17.32 20.71
N VAL A 138 18.69 17.02 19.81
CA VAL A 138 18.89 17.15 18.36
C VAL A 138 18.95 18.63 17.94
N ALA A 139 18.10 19.47 18.49
CA ALA A 139 18.15 20.91 18.24
C ALA A 139 19.47 21.52 18.74
N GLN A 140 19.94 21.14 19.93
CA GLN A 140 21.20 21.62 20.50
C GLN A 140 22.41 21.19 19.68
N SER A 141 22.47 19.93 19.24
CA SER A 141 23.55 19.44 18.37
C SER A 141 23.56 20.09 16.99
N ALA A 142 22.38 20.35 16.40
CA ALA A 142 22.26 21.11 15.15
C ALA A 142 22.75 22.56 15.33
N ILE A 143 22.31 23.27 16.39
CA ILE A 143 22.73 24.65 16.68
C ILE A 143 24.24 24.73 16.95
N ALA A 144 24.81 23.79 17.70
CA ALA A 144 26.25 23.74 17.98
C ALA A 144 27.08 23.52 16.71
N SER A 145 26.57 22.73 15.75
CA SER A 145 27.19 22.52 14.44
C SER A 145 27.21 23.80 13.59
N PHE A 146 26.15 24.61 13.62
CA PHE A 146 26.11 25.91 12.92
C PHE A 146 26.90 27.02 13.63
N GLY A 147 27.06 26.96 14.95
CA GLY A 147 27.80 27.94 15.75
C GLY A 147 29.32 27.85 15.66
N ASN A 148 29.88 26.74 15.16
CA ASN A 148 31.32 26.47 15.11
C ASN A 148 31.96 26.76 13.73
N SER A 149 31.47 27.75 12.99
CA SER A 149 32.18 28.23 11.81
C SER A 149 33.46 28.99 12.25
N PRO A 150 34.68 28.53 11.90
CA PRO A 150 35.88 29.26 12.21
C PRO A 150 35.93 30.53 11.37
N ASP A 151 36.09 31.66 12.05
CA ASP A 151 36.27 32.99 11.46
C ASP A 151 37.39 32.91 10.41
N SER A 152 37.02 32.98 9.13
CA SER A 152 37.97 32.83 8.03
C SER A 152 38.74 34.13 7.84
N SER A 153 40.03 34.05 8.18
CA SER A 153 41.16 34.77 7.58
C SER A 153 41.14 36.30 7.67
N ALA A 154 41.77 36.82 8.72
CA ALA A 154 42.41 38.13 8.67
C ALA A 154 43.53 38.09 7.60
N SER A 155 43.28 38.74 6.47
CA SER A 155 44.28 38.97 5.42
C SER A 155 45.34 39.94 5.93
N THR A 156 46.61 39.53 5.87
CA THR A 156 47.78 40.36 6.22
C THR A 156 47.97 41.52 5.22
N PRO A 157 48.32 42.74 5.66
CA PRO A 157 48.55 43.86 4.76
C PRO A 157 49.96 43.84 4.15
N ASP A 158 50.00 44.28 2.90
CA ASP A 158 51.15 44.55 2.02
C ASP A 158 52.26 45.40 2.69
N SER A 159 53.52 45.02 2.45
CA SER A 159 54.70 45.90 2.48
C SER A 159 55.89 45.25 1.77
#